data_AF-A0A537GAA7-F1
#
_entry.id   AF-A0A537GAA7-F1
#
_cell.length_a   1.000
_cell.length_b   1.000
_cell.length_c   1.000
_cell.angle_alpha   90.00
_cell.angle_beta   90.00
_cell.angle_gamma   90.00
#
_symmetry.space_group_name_H-M   'P 1'
#
loop_
_entity.id
_entity.type
_entity.pdbx_description
1 polymer ?
#
loop_
_entity_poly.entity_id
_entity_poly.type
_entity_poly.pdbx_seq_one_letter_code
_entity_poly.pdbx_strand_id
1 'polypeptide(L)'
;MKFIDEAKIEVHAGKGGDGAASFRRERSVPRGGPDGGDGGRGGSVWARADRNVNTLIDYRFARIHRAQNGAKGAGADCNGRAGGDIELRMPVGTVIRDAASAALVADLTRDGERALLARGGQGGLGNLHFKSSVNRAPRQFTRGAPGESRSLALELRVLADVGLLGLPNAGKSTFIRAVSSARPKVADYPFTTLNPSLGVVRVGDASFVIADIPGLIEGAAEGAGLGHQFLRHLSRTRLLLHIIDLTQEDPARDARVIAAELKRYEDALYRKPRWLLFNKIDAAEDADARIGKILNQLRWKRPWFKVAAISATGTKQVCSAVARELSKK
;
A
#
# COMPACT_ATOMS: atom_id res chain seq x y z
N MET A 1 -10.13 2.50 14.22
CA MET A 1 -9.36 1.74 13.20
C MET A 1 -7.89 2.10 13.30
N LYS A 2 -6.98 1.11 13.32
CA LYS A 2 -5.51 1.31 13.35
C LYS A 2 -5.04 1.60 11.92
N PHE A 3 -4.30 2.71 11.70
CA PHE A 3 -3.37 2.80 10.58
C PHE A 3 -2.34 1.72 10.82
N ILE A 4 -2.20 0.86 9.83
CA ILE A 4 -1.44 -0.36 9.95
C ILE A 4 -0.57 -0.37 8.72
N ASP A 5 0.61 0.15 8.91
CA ASP A 5 1.68 0.13 7.92
C ASP A 5 2.39 -1.24 7.97
N GLU A 6 2.00 -2.10 8.94
CA GLU A 6 2.54 -3.43 9.16
C GLU A 6 1.45 -4.51 9.31
N ALA A 7 1.43 -5.49 8.43
CA ALA A 7 0.52 -6.63 8.55
C ALA A 7 1.28 -7.95 8.55
N LYS A 8 0.81 -8.94 9.31
CA LYS A 8 1.31 -10.31 9.24
C LYS A 8 0.24 -11.19 8.61
N ILE A 9 0.62 -11.89 7.54
CA ILE A 9 -0.26 -12.80 6.81
C ILE A 9 0.38 -14.17 6.68
N GLU A 10 -0.46 -15.19 6.56
CA GLU A 10 -0.09 -16.54 6.18
C GLU A 10 -0.59 -16.80 4.77
N VAL A 11 0.35 -17.15 3.89
CA VAL A 11 0.06 -17.51 2.50
C VAL A 11 0.27 -19.00 2.34
N HIS A 12 -0.75 -19.69 1.79
CA HIS A 12 -0.68 -21.10 1.46
C HIS A 12 -0.97 -21.29 -0.02
N ALA A 13 0.01 -21.76 -0.76
CA ALA A 13 -0.20 -22.17 -2.14
C ALA A 13 -0.93 -23.53 -2.19
N GLY A 14 -1.61 -23.79 -3.31
CA GLY A 14 -2.34 -25.02 -3.52
C GLY A 14 -1.40 -26.22 -3.61
N LYS A 15 -1.82 -27.36 -3.06
CA LYS A 15 -1.20 -28.66 -3.32
C LYS A 15 -1.43 -29.05 -4.78
N GLY A 16 -0.45 -29.69 -5.41
CA GLY A 16 -0.67 -30.37 -6.67
C GLY A 16 -1.68 -31.51 -6.52
N GLY A 17 -2.45 -31.76 -7.58
CA GLY A 17 -3.32 -32.93 -7.65
C GLY A 17 -2.50 -34.21 -7.70
N ASP A 18 -3.06 -35.31 -7.18
CA ASP A 18 -2.42 -36.61 -7.28
C ASP A 18 -2.63 -37.20 -8.69
N GLY A 19 -1.64 -37.92 -9.22
CA GLY A 19 -1.82 -38.71 -10.43
C GLY A 19 -2.75 -39.89 -10.18
N ALA A 20 -3.32 -40.46 -11.24
CA ALA A 20 -4.16 -41.65 -11.14
C ALA A 20 -3.41 -42.92 -11.56
N ALA A 21 -3.70 -44.02 -10.89
CA ALA A 21 -3.39 -45.36 -11.39
C ALA A 21 -4.69 -46.00 -11.89
N SER A 22 -4.92 -45.91 -13.20
CA SER A 22 -6.10 -46.46 -13.86
C SER A 22 -5.71 -47.37 -15.03
N PHE A 23 -6.61 -48.26 -15.40
CA PHE A 23 -6.49 -49.13 -16.57
C PHE A 23 -7.77 -49.09 -17.39
N ARG A 24 -7.63 -49.12 -18.72
CA ARG A 24 -8.78 -49.18 -19.63
C ARG A 24 -9.60 -50.45 -19.40
N ARG A 25 -10.92 -50.30 -19.39
CA ARG A 25 -11.87 -51.41 -19.29
C ARG A 25 -12.83 -51.33 -20.46
N GLU A 26 -12.72 -52.29 -21.38
CA GLU A 26 -13.54 -52.38 -22.58
C GLU A 26 -14.13 -53.79 -22.65
N ARG A 27 -15.38 -53.91 -23.13
CA ARG A 27 -16.16 -55.17 -23.12
C ARG A 27 -15.46 -56.34 -23.84
N SER A 28 -14.59 -56.05 -24.81
CA SER A 28 -13.89 -57.05 -25.64
C SER A 28 -12.37 -57.11 -25.40
N VAL A 29 -11.86 -56.40 -24.38
CA VAL A 29 -10.42 -56.37 -24.06
C VAL A 29 -10.20 -56.87 -22.63
N PRO A 30 -9.70 -58.11 -22.44
CA PRO A 30 -9.53 -58.70 -21.10
C PRO A 30 -8.58 -57.93 -20.17
N ARG A 31 -7.56 -57.25 -20.74
CA ARG A 31 -6.57 -56.43 -20.01
C ARG A 31 -6.22 -55.18 -20.80
N GLY A 32 -6.90 -54.08 -20.52
CA GLY A 32 -6.57 -52.78 -21.10
C GLY A 32 -5.24 -52.23 -20.58
N GLY A 33 -4.58 -51.41 -21.40
CA GLY A 33 -3.36 -50.70 -20.99
C GLY A 33 -3.64 -49.64 -19.90
N PRO A 34 -2.59 -49.10 -19.26
CA PRO A 34 -2.72 -48.01 -18.30
C PRO A 34 -3.34 -46.77 -18.98
N ASP A 35 -4.19 -46.05 -18.24
CA ASP A 35 -4.87 -44.82 -18.68
C ASP A 35 -5.10 -43.81 -17.55
N GLY A 36 -4.28 -43.87 -16.50
CA GLY A 36 -4.32 -42.88 -15.43
C GLY A 36 -3.64 -41.59 -15.86
N GLY A 37 -4.40 -40.49 -15.87
CA GLY A 37 -3.90 -39.15 -16.14
C GLY A 37 -3.14 -38.54 -14.96
N ASP A 38 -2.50 -37.41 -15.24
CA ASP A 38 -1.72 -36.62 -14.30
C ASP A 38 -2.58 -35.74 -13.41
N GLY A 39 -2.08 -35.40 -12.23
CA GLY A 39 -2.67 -34.37 -11.39
C GLY A 39 -2.38 -32.97 -11.90
N GLY A 40 -3.32 -32.05 -11.69
CA GLY A 40 -3.14 -30.64 -12.01
C GLY A 40 -2.17 -29.93 -11.07
N ARG A 41 -1.54 -28.85 -11.53
CA ARG A 41 -0.71 -27.99 -10.69
C ARG A 41 -1.57 -27.27 -9.64
N GLY A 42 -1.05 -27.09 -8.43
CA GLY A 42 -1.67 -26.22 -7.42
C GLY A 42 -1.55 -24.74 -7.79
N GLY A 43 -2.53 -23.94 -7.38
CA GLY A 43 -2.52 -22.49 -7.56
C GLY A 43 -1.42 -21.82 -6.74
N SER A 44 -0.86 -20.74 -7.24
CA SER A 44 0.17 -19.92 -6.59
C SER A 44 -0.42 -18.67 -5.95
N VAL A 45 0.30 -18.11 -4.97
CA VAL A 45 -0.04 -16.85 -4.32
C VAL A 45 0.89 -15.76 -4.84
N TRP A 46 0.31 -14.72 -5.43
CA TRP A 46 1.03 -13.58 -5.96
C TRP A 46 0.69 -12.32 -5.17
N ALA A 47 1.67 -11.43 -5.01
CA ALA A 47 1.43 -10.04 -4.65
C ALA A 47 1.42 -9.20 -5.92
N ARG A 48 0.58 -8.17 -5.95
CA ARG A 48 0.60 -7.14 -6.99
C ARG A 48 0.54 -5.76 -6.37
N ALA A 49 1.45 -4.89 -6.78
CA ALA A 49 1.40 -3.48 -6.43
C ALA A 49 0.26 -2.79 -7.18
N ASP A 50 -0.55 -2.03 -6.47
CA ASP A 50 -1.67 -1.28 -7.04
C ASP A 50 -1.72 0.13 -6.46
N ARG A 51 -1.63 1.13 -7.33
CA ARG A 51 -1.69 2.55 -6.96
C ARG A 51 -3.01 2.98 -6.32
N ASN A 52 -4.08 2.21 -6.50
CA ASN A 52 -5.40 2.54 -5.94
C ASN A 52 -5.56 2.00 -4.52
N VAL A 53 -4.63 1.15 -4.07
CA VAL A 53 -4.60 0.61 -2.72
C VAL A 53 -3.56 1.37 -1.92
N ASN A 54 -3.96 2.03 -0.84
CA ASN A 54 -3.06 2.92 -0.08
C ASN A 54 -2.77 2.45 1.34
N THR A 55 -3.42 1.37 1.80
CA THR A 55 -3.26 0.87 3.18
C THR A 55 -3.19 -0.65 3.22
N LEU A 56 -2.51 -1.23 4.22
CA LEU A 56 -2.45 -2.68 4.45
C LEU A 56 -3.54 -3.19 5.41
N ILE A 57 -4.58 -2.40 5.68
CA ILE A 57 -5.58 -2.71 6.71
C ILE A 57 -6.35 -4.00 6.45
N ASP A 58 -6.62 -4.31 5.18
CA ASP A 58 -7.39 -5.49 4.77
C ASP A 58 -6.70 -6.80 5.18
N TYR A 59 -5.36 -6.81 5.14
CA TYR A 59 -4.51 -7.94 5.51
C TYR A 59 -4.46 -8.23 7.01
N ARG A 60 -4.95 -7.32 7.85
CA ARG A 60 -5.05 -7.58 9.29
C ARG A 60 -6.30 -8.39 9.65
N PHE A 61 -7.38 -8.18 8.91
CA PHE A 61 -8.65 -8.90 9.10
C PHE A 61 -8.60 -10.25 8.40
N ALA A 62 -8.15 -10.26 7.14
CA ALA A 62 -7.89 -11.49 6.40
C ALA A 62 -6.42 -11.89 6.57
N ARG A 63 -6.10 -12.68 7.60
CA ARG A 63 -4.72 -13.11 7.86
C ARG A 63 -4.28 -14.31 7.03
N ILE A 64 -5.21 -15.15 6.59
CA ILE A 64 -4.90 -16.42 5.92
C ILE A 64 -5.39 -16.33 4.47
N HIS A 65 -4.48 -16.52 3.53
CA HIS A 65 -4.77 -16.52 2.10
C HIS A 65 -4.37 -17.86 1.50
N ARG A 66 -5.34 -18.55 0.88
CA ARG A 66 -5.14 -19.90 0.34
C ARG A 66 -5.45 -19.94 -1.15
N ALA A 67 -4.51 -20.42 -1.95
CA ALA A 67 -4.74 -20.72 -3.36
C ALA A 67 -5.42 -22.09 -3.52
N GLN A 68 -6.05 -22.30 -4.68
CA GLN A 68 -6.80 -23.53 -4.94
C GLN A 68 -5.86 -24.71 -5.21
N ASN A 69 -6.21 -25.90 -4.72
CA ASN A 69 -5.47 -27.13 -5.04
C ASN A 69 -5.69 -27.54 -6.50
N GLY A 70 -4.71 -28.26 -7.07
CA GLY A 70 -4.88 -28.93 -8.35
C GLY A 70 -5.84 -30.11 -8.24
N ALA A 71 -6.62 -30.35 -9.29
CA ALA A 71 -7.50 -31.52 -9.36
C ALA A 71 -6.68 -32.80 -9.58
N LYS A 72 -7.18 -33.93 -9.10
CA LYS A 72 -6.53 -35.24 -9.31
C LYS A 72 -6.66 -35.66 -10.78
N GLY A 73 -5.71 -36.45 -11.25
CA GLY A 73 -5.88 -37.19 -12.50
C GLY A 73 -7.01 -38.22 -12.37
N ALA A 74 -7.55 -38.64 -13.50
CA ALA A 74 -8.59 -39.67 -13.58
C ALA A 74 -8.23 -40.71 -14.65
N GLY A 75 -9.04 -41.76 -14.74
CA GLY A 75 -8.94 -42.74 -15.83
C GLY A 75 -9.26 -42.11 -17.19
N ALA A 76 -9.16 -42.91 -18.25
CA ALA A 76 -9.33 -42.46 -19.63
C ALA A 76 -8.37 -41.33 -20.05
N ASP A 77 -7.14 -41.36 -19.54
CA ASP A 77 -6.05 -40.40 -19.83
C ASP A 77 -6.45 -38.95 -19.52
N CYS A 78 -7.27 -38.76 -18.48
CA CYS A 78 -7.83 -37.48 -18.12
C CYS A 78 -6.97 -36.77 -17.07
N ASN A 79 -6.27 -35.72 -17.52
CA ASN A 79 -5.42 -34.91 -16.65
C ASN A 79 -6.26 -33.95 -15.79
N GLY A 80 -5.84 -33.79 -14.54
CA GLY A 80 -6.44 -32.89 -13.57
C GLY A 80 -6.22 -31.41 -13.95
N ARG A 81 -7.27 -30.60 -13.79
CA ARG A 81 -7.20 -29.14 -13.97
C ARG A 81 -6.27 -28.49 -12.95
N ALA A 82 -5.52 -27.47 -13.38
CA ALA A 82 -4.75 -26.62 -12.48
C ALA A 82 -5.63 -25.81 -11.53
N GLY A 83 -5.21 -25.65 -10.28
CA GLY A 83 -5.86 -24.79 -9.31
C GLY A 83 -5.70 -23.31 -9.66
N GLY A 84 -6.72 -22.51 -9.38
CA GLY A 84 -6.67 -21.06 -9.54
C GLY A 84 -5.64 -20.39 -8.62
N ASP A 85 -4.84 -19.51 -9.22
CA ASP A 85 -3.95 -18.60 -8.51
C ASP A 85 -4.76 -17.53 -7.74
N ILE A 86 -4.16 -17.00 -6.68
CA ILE A 86 -4.70 -15.82 -5.99
C ILE A 86 -3.73 -14.65 -6.11
N GLU A 87 -4.28 -13.46 -6.28
CA GLU A 87 -3.51 -12.22 -6.41
C GLU A 87 -3.90 -11.25 -5.28
N LEU A 88 -2.94 -10.95 -4.42
CA LEU A 88 -3.08 -10.04 -3.29
C LEU A 88 -2.66 -8.63 -3.72
N ARG A 89 -3.63 -7.72 -3.82
CA ARG A 89 -3.40 -6.31 -4.21
C ARG A 89 -2.89 -5.51 -3.01
N MET A 90 -1.70 -4.94 -3.11
CA MET A 90 -1.04 -4.20 -2.03
C MET A 90 -0.63 -2.81 -2.52
N PRO A 91 -0.46 -1.83 -1.62
CA PRO A 91 0.05 -0.52 -1.99
C PRO A 91 1.43 -0.58 -2.64
N VAL A 92 1.70 0.38 -3.53
CA VAL A 92 3.05 0.59 -4.06
C VAL A 92 3.97 1.04 -2.91
N GLY A 93 5.16 0.47 -2.84
CA GLY A 93 6.11 0.63 -1.74
C GLY A 93 5.96 -0.39 -0.61
N THR A 94 5.16 -1.44 -0.81
CA THR A 94 5.06 -2.55 0.15
C THR A 94 6.30 -3.44 0.06
N VAL A 95 7.00 -3.55 1.19
CA VAL A 95 8.09 -4.48 1.41
C VAL A 95 7.54 -5.73 2.07
N ILE A 96 7.89 -6.88 1.51
CA ILE A 96 7.42 -8.19 1.96
C ILE A 96 8.63 -8.96 2.46
N ARG A 97 8.60 -9.31 3.74
CA ARG A 97 9.63 -10.10 4.40
C ARG A 97 9.05 -11.40 4.92
N ASP A 98 9.88 -12.42 5.00
CA ASP A 98 9.55 -13.63 5.74
C ASP A 98 9.48 -13.31 7.25
N ALA A 99 8.41 -13.74 7.91
CA ALA A 99 8.14 -13.35 9.29
C ALA A 99 9.06 -14.03 10.31
N ALA A 100 9.69 -15.16 9.96
CA ALA A 100 10.58 -15.89 10.84
C ALA A 100 12.04 -15.48 10.65
N SER A 101 12.48 -15.34 9.39
CA SER A 101 13.88 -15.06 9.04
C SER A 101 14.17 -13.58 8.76
N ALA A 102 13.14 -12.73 8.65
CA ALA A 102 13.23 -11.33 8.20
C ALA A 102 13.85 -11.14 6.80
N ALA A 103 14.07 -12.23 6.05
CA ALA A 103 14.60 -12.21 4.71
C ALA A 103 13.65 -11.47 3.77
N LEU A 104 14.19 -10.63 2.88
CA LEU A 104 13.41 -9.92 1.89
C LEU A 104 12.88 -10.91 0.85
N VAL A 105 11.55 -10.99 0.72
CA VAL A 105 10.88 -11.83 -0.28
C VAL A 105 10.58 -11.02 -1.53
N ALA A 106 10.05 -9.80 -1.36
CA ALA A 106 9.74 -8.90 -2.46
C ALA A 106 9.72 -7.44 -1.98
N ASP A 107 9.98 -6.51 -2.90
CA ASP A 107 9.81 -5.07 -2.70
C ASP A 107 9.03 -4.53 -3.89
N LEU A 108 7.77 -4.14 -3.67
CA LEU A 108 6.85 -3.73 -4.72
C LEU A 108 7.02 -2.23 -4.99
N THR A 109 7.96 -1.88 -5.86
CA THR A 109 8.35 -0.48 -6.07
C THR A 109 7.53 0.25 -7.13
N ARG A 110 6.91 -0.48 -8.07
CA ARG A 110 6.18 0.10 -9.20
C ARG A 110 4.74 -0.41 -9.28
N ASP A 111 3.82 0.45 -9.73
CA ASP A 111 2.44 0.04 -10.00
C ASP A 111 2.37 -1.11 -11.01
N GLY A 112 1.54 -2.10 -10.71
CA GLY A 112 1.40 -3.31 -11.52
C GLY A 112 2.52 -4.35 -11.37
N GLU A 113 3.56 -4.07 -10.58
CA GLU A 113 4.62 -5.03 -10.29
C GLU A 113 4.04 -6.26 -9.58
N ARG A 114 4.41 -7.45 -10.06
CA ARG A 114 3.92 -8.75 -9.55
C ARG A 114 5.07 -9.55 -8.97
N ALA A 115 4.89 -10.08 -7.77
CA ALA A 115 5.88 -10.91 -7.10
C ALA A 115 5.26 -12.22 -6.60
N LEU A 116 5.99 -13.34 -6.76
CA LEU A 116 5.56 -14.65 -6.29
C LEU A 116 5.81 -14.75 -4.77
N LEU A 117 4.75 -14.97 -4.00
CA LEU A 117 4.85 -15.11 -2.55
C LEU A 117 4.98 -16.58 -2.13
N ALA A 118 4.18 -17.45 -2.74
CA ALA A 118 4.21 -18.87 -2.48
C ALA A 118 3.90 -19.64 -3.77
N ARG A 119 4.78 -20.59 -4.12
CA ARG A 119 4.64 -21.40 -5.33
C ARG A 119 3.68 -22.57 -5.10
N GLY A 120 2.73 -22.75 -6.02
CA GLY A 120 1.84 -23.91 -6.04
C GLY A 120 2.59 -25.21 -6.35
N GLY A 121 2.18 -26.29 -5.70
CA GLY A 121 2.78 -27.62 -5.83
C GLY A 121 2.63 -28.20 -7.22
N GLN A 122 3.62 -28.99 -7.65
CA GLN A 122 3.57 -29.72 -8.92
C GLN A 122 2.56 -30.86 -8.86
N GLY A 123 1.90 -31.12 -9.99
CA GLY A 123 0.99 -32.25 -10.14
C GLY A 123 1.72 -33.59 -10.07
N GLY A 124 1.05 -34.60 -9.54
CA GLY A 124 1.54 -35.97 -9.54
C GLY A 124 1.40 -36.62 -10.91
N LEU A 125 2.29 -37.54 -11.22
CA LEU A 125 2.31 -38.30 -12.47
C LEU A 125 1.37 -39.50 -12.36
N GLY A 126 0.53 -39.68 -13.37
CA GLY A 126 -0.30 -40.86 -13.54
C GLY A 126 0.53 -42.09 -13.90
N ASN A 127 -0.10 -43.27 -13.87
CA ASN A 127 0.60 -44.51 -14.19
C ASN A 127 1.05 -44.62 -15.64
N LEU A 128 0.49 -43.82 -16.55
CA LEU A 128 0.90 -43.78 -17.95
C LEU A 128 2.39 -43.41 -18.11
N HIS A 129 2.93 -42.51 -17.27
CA HIS A 129 4.34 -42.08 -17.30
C HIS A 129 5.33 -43.18 -16.91
N PHE A 130 4.89 -44.17 -16.15
CA PHE A 130 5.75 -45.27 -15.68
C PHE A 130 5.77 -46.46 -16.65
N LYS A 131 5.12 -46.32 -17.81
CA LYS A 131 5.06 -47.38 -18.82
C LYS A 131 6.39 -47.46 -19.57
N SER A 132 6.96 -48.65 -19.63
CA SER A 132 8.16 -48.93 -20.43
C SER A 132 8.02 -50.25 -21.19
N SER A 133 8.98 -50.55 -22.06
CA SER A 133 9.01 -51.81 -22.83
C SER A 133 8.97 -53.05 -21.92
N VAL A 134 9.59 -52.94 -20.74
CA VAL A 134 9.64 -53.97 -19.69
C VAL A 134 8.49 -53.86 -18.67
N ASN A 135 7.97 -52.65 -18.39
CA ASN A 135 6.85 -52.43 -17.49
C ASN A 135 5.60 -51.95 -18.26
N ARG A 136 4.85 -52.89 -18.83
CA ARG A 136 3.70 -52.59 -19.71
C ARG A 136 2.42 -52.19 -18.98
N ALA A 137 2.28 -52.55 -17.70
CA ALA A 137 1.10 -52.30 -16.87
C ALA A 137 1.48 -51.73 -15.48
N PRO A 138 2.14 -50.56 -15.44
CA PRO A 138 2.51 -49.91 -14.20
C PRO A 138 1.29 -49.61 -13.32
N ARG A 139 1.42 -49.93 -12.02
CA ARG A 139 0.47 -49.52 -10.97
C ARG A 139 0.98 -48.33 -10.14
N GLN A 140 2.16 -47.84 -10.49
CA GLN A 140 2.82 -46.72 -9.82
C GLN A 140 2.16 -45.41 -10.26
N PHE A 141 1.99 -44.49 -9.33
CA PHE A 141 1.60 -43.10 -9.57
C PHE A 141 2.27 -42.25 -8.51
N THR A 142 2.46 -40.96 -8.76
CA THR A 142 2.99 -40.04 -7.75
C THR A 142 1.89 -39.16 -7.18
N ARG A 143 2.04 -38.81 -5.90
CA ARG A 143 1.19 -37.82 -5.26
C ARG A 143 1.63 -36.44 -5.68
N GLY A 144 0.68 -35.50 -5.74
CA GLY A 144 1.02 -34.11 -6.01
C GLY A 144 1.87 -33.52 -4.89
N ALA A 145 2.84 -32.70 -5.28
CA ALA A 145 3.74 -32.05 -4.34
C ALA A 145 2.97 -31.05 -3.46
N PRO A 146 3.38 -30.86 -2.19
CA PRO A 146 2.83 -29.80 -1.35
C PRO A 146 3.11 -28.42 -1.96
N GLY A 147 2.15 -27.50 -1.81
CA GLY A 147 2.38 -26.09 -2.11
C GLY A 147 3.21 -25.43 -1.01
N GLU A 148 3.94 -24.38 -1.36
CA GLU A 148 4.68 -23.60 -0.38
C GLU A 148 3.71 -22.91 0.60
N SER A 149 4.10 -22.86 1.87
CA SER A 149 3.41 -22.08 2.89
C SER A 149 4.42 -21.16 3.57
N ARG A 150 4.09 -19.88 3.69
CA ARG A 150 4.97 -18.88 4.31
C ARG A 150 4.16 -17.96 5.22
N SER A 151 4.79 -17.55 6.32
CA SER A 151 4.29 -16.43 7.12
C SER A 151 5.08 -15.19 6.69
N LEU A 152 4.37 -14.15 6.27
CA LEU A 152 4.95 -12.94 5.70
C LEU A 152 4.61 -11.73 6.57
N ALA A 153 5.61 -10.89 6.78
CA ALA A 153 5.45 -9.55 7.33
C ALA A 153 5.46 -8.55 6.17
N LEU A 154 4.38 -7.78 6.07
CA LEU A 154 4.19 -6.72 5.10
C LEU A 154 4.47 -5.39 5.79
N GLU A 155 5.30 -4.56 5.20
CA GLU A 155 5.66 -3.24 5.71
C GLU A 155 5.54 -2.21 4.58
N LEU A 156 4.73 -1.17 4.76
CA LEU A 156 4.59 -0.09 3.79
C LEU A 156 5.63 1.00 4.04
N ARG A 157 6.57 1.20 3.09
CA ARG A 157 7.62 2.23 3.19
C ARG A 157 7.16 3.66 2.92
N VAL A 158 5.93 3.86 2.44
CA VAL A 158 5.40 5.19 2.09
C VAL A 158 4.53 5.71 3.24
N LEU A 159 4.99 6.77 3.90
CA LEU A 159 4.37 7.32 5.11
C LEU A 159 3.21 8.29 4.81
N ALA A 160 3.25 9.02 3.69
CA ALA A 160 2.23 10.01 3.35
C ALA A 160 2.22 10.42 1.87
N ASP A 161 1.03 10.65 1.33
CA ASP A 161 0.83 11.23 0.00
C ASP A 161 0.93 12.76 0.04
N VAL A 162 0.51 13.35 1.17
CA VAL A 162 0.35 14.79 1.36
C VAL A 162 1.00 15.22 2.67
N GLY A 163 1.85 16.25 2.62
CA GLY A 163 2.47 16.83 3.81
C GLY A 163 1.82 18.16 4.21
N LEU A 164 1.54 18.36 5.51
CA LEU A 164 1.05 19.62 6.06
C LEU A 164 2.19 20.49 6.58
N LEU A 165 2.24 21.73 6.10
CA LEU A 165 3.16 22.77 6.54
C LEU A 165 2.39 23.86 7.26
N GLY A 166 3.06 24.60 8.14
CA GLY A 166 2.48 25.74 8.84
C GLY A 166 3.08 25.87 10.23
N LEU A 167 3.03 27.08 10.78
CA LEU A 167 3.51 27.40 12.12
C LEU A 167 2.85 26.54 13.22
N PRO A 168 3.46 26.46 14.41
CA PRO A 168 2.77 25.92 15.58
C PRO A 168 1.43 26.64 15.75
N ASN A 169 0.39 25.91 16.14
CA ASN A 169 -0.97 26.45 16.32
C ASN A 169 -1.68 27.00 15.07
N ALA A 170 -1.12 26.83 13.86
CA ALA A 170 -1.81 27.17 12.61
C ALA A 170 -3.08 26.31 12.37
N GLY A 171 -3.25 25.24 13.15
CA GLY A 171 -4.40 24.34 13.10
C GLY A 171 -4.15 23.08 12.27
N LYS A 172 -2.89 22.68 12.05
CA LYS A 172 -2.51 21.46 11.32
C LYS A 172 -3.17 20.20 11.88
N SER A 173 -3.00 19.92 13.17
CA SER A 173 -3.59 18.74 13.80
C SER A 173 -5.13 18.79 13.83
N THR A 174 -5.71 20.00 13.98
CA THR A 174 -7.16 20.21 13.88
C THR A 174 -7.68 19.90 12.48
N PHE A 175 -6.96 20.34 11.45
CA PHE A 175 -7.28 20.04 10.05
C PHE A 175 -7.23 18.53 9.81
N ILE A 176 -6.16 17.84 10.24
CA ILE A 176 -6.05 16.36 10.15
C ILE A 176 -7.26 15.69 10.81
N ARG A 177 -7.63 16.11 12.02
CA ARG A 177 -8.81 15.58 12.74
C ARG A 177 -10.11 15.79 11.97
N ALA A 178 -10.29 16.95 11.34
CA ALA A 178 -11.49 17.29 10.60
C ALA A 178 -11.64 16.49 9.29
N VAL A 179 -10.53 16.22 8.59
CA VAL A 179 -10.55 15.52 7.28
C VAL A 179 -10.39 14.02 7.38
N SER A 180 -9.87 13.52 8.51
CA SER A 180 -9.54 12.10 8.64
C SER A 180 -10.79 11.26 8.86
N SER A 181 -10.99 10.25 8.01
CA SER A 181 -12.07 9.26 8.11
C SER A 181 -11.88 8.28 9.29
N ALA A 182 -10.71 8.33 9.94
CA ALA A 182 -10.40 7.61 11.17
C ALA A 182 -9.84 8.57 12.22
N ARG A 183 -9.91 8.23 13.52
CA ARG A 183 -9.22 9.02 14.55
C ARG A 183 -7.73 9.14 14.19
N PRO A 184 -7.19 10.37 14.06
CA PRO A 184 -5.78 10.57 13.75
C PRO A 184 -4.91 9.85 14.76
N LYS A 185 -3.83 9.25 14.27
CA LYS A 185 -2.92 8.50 15.11
C LYS A 185 -1.60 9.23 15.22
N VAL A 186 -1.14 9.25 16.46
CA VAL A 186 0.24 9.55 16.82
C VAL A 186 1.01 8.28 16.48
N ALA A 187 1.98 8.37 15.56
CA ALA A 187 2.75 7.22 15.12
C ALA A 187 4.16 7.28 15.72
N ASP A 188 4.54 6.24 16.45
CA ASP A 188 5.83 6.10 17.12
C ASP A 188 6.82 5.42 16.16
N TYR A 189 7.40 6.17 15.23
CA TYR A 189 8.39 5.62 14.31
C TYR A 189 9.78 5.57 14.96
N PRO A 190 10.58 4.51 14.76
CA PRO A 190 11.89 4.32 15.41
C PRO A 190 12.95 5.38 15.05
N PHE A 191 12.64 6.30 14.13
CA PHE A 191 13.51 7.38 13.66
C PHE A 191 12.94 8.79 13.95
N THR A 192 11.84 8.91 14.70
CA THR A 192 11.24 10.21 15.06
C THR A 192 11.34 10.45 16.56
N THR A 193 11.85 11.61 16.97
CA THR A 193 11.76 12.10 18.37
C THR A 193 10.42 12.77 18.68
N LEU A 194 9.71 13.23 17.65
CA LEU A 194 8.37 13.79 17.73
C LEU A 194 7.44 12.96 16.83
N ASN A 195 6.47 12.31 17.46
CA ASN A 195 5.52 11.45 16.77
C ASN A 195 4.62 12.26 15.82
N PRO A 196 4.71 12.09 14.48
CA PRO A 196 3.88 12.84 13.55
C PRO A 196 2.41 12.43 13.69
N SER A 197 1.53 13.40 13.50
CA SER A 197 0.09 13.14 13.39
C SER A 197 -0.25 12.70 11.97
N LEU A 198 -0.86 11.52 11.82
CA LEU A 198 -1.31 10.97 10.54
C LEU A 198 -2.84 10.91 10.45
N GLY A 199 -3.39 11.16 9.27
CA GLY A 199 -4.82 11.00 8.97
C GLY A 199 -5.07 10.32 7.62
N VAL A 200 -6.06 9.40 7.56
CA VAL A 200 -6.55 8.81 6.30
C VAL A 200 -7.67 9.72 5.85
N VAL A 201 -7.58 10.25 4.64
CA VAL A 201 -8.72 10.91 4.01
C VAL A 201 -9.32 9.98 2.97
N ARG A 202 -10.64 9.79 3.02
CA ARG A 202 -11.40 9.10 1.97
C ARG A 202 -12.29 10.09 1.23
N VAL A 203 -12.23 10.06 -0.10
CA VAL A 203 -13.06 10.86 -1.00
C VAL A 203 -13.62 9.95 -2.08
N GLY A 204 -14.89 9.54 -1.95
CA GLY A 204 -15.46 8.49 -2.81
C GLY A 204 -14.69 7.19 -2.66
N ASP A 205 -14.24 6.62 -3.78
CA ASP A 205 -13.43 5.40 -3.82
C ASP A 205 -11.92 5.66 -3.62
N ALA A 206 -11.48 6.92 -3.65
CA ALA A 206 -10.08 7.27 -3.46
C ALA A 206 -9.77 7.45 -1.96
N SER A 207 -8.57 7.02 -1.56
CA SER A 207 -8.01 7.29 -0.23
C SER A 207 -6.62 7.87 -0.36
N PHE A 208 -6.18 8.66 0.62
CA PHE A 208 -4.80 9.14 0.68
C PHE A 208 -4.42 9.46 2.13
N VAL A 209 -3.12 9.50 2.39
CA VAL A 209 -2.56 9.74 3.72
C VAL A 209 -2.02 11.15 3.82
N ILE A 210 -2.48 11.88 4.84
CA ILE A 210 -1.95 13.19 5.21
C ILE A 210 -1.07 13.03 6.45
N ALA A 211 0.14 13.58 6.40
CA ALA A 211 1.03 13.70 7.54
C ALA A 211 1.23 15.16 7.95
N ASP A 212 1.20 15.40 9.27
CA ASP A 212 1.81 16.58 9.84
C ASP A 212 3.32 16.51 9.69
N ILE A 213 3.94 17.64 9.41
CA ILE A 213 5.39 17.82 9.35
C ILE A 213 5.80 18.49 10.67
N PRO A 214 6.04 17.73 11.76
CA PRO A 214 6.68 18.27 12.95
C PRO A 214 8.11 18.73 12.62
N GLY A 215 8.59 19.77 13.29
CA GLY A 215 10.02 20.06 13.37
C GLY A 215 10.66 20.85 12.22
N LEU A 216 9.90 21.50 11.31
CA LEU A 216 10.52 22.52 10.43
C LEU A 216 10.95 23.78 11.23
N ILE A 217 10.35 24.00 12.40
CA ILE A 217 10.23 25.31 13.04
C ILE A 217 10.89 25.38 14.42
N GLU A 218 11.36 24.26 14.97
CA GLU A 218 12.11 24.20 16.23
C GLU A 218 13.19 23.11 16.11
N GLY A 219 14.47 23.50 16.10
CA GLY A 219 15.61 22.61 16.37
C GLY A 219 16.19 21.78 15.21
N ALA A 220 15.62 21.76 14.01
CA ALA A 220 16.18 20.94 12.92
C ALA A 220 17.49 21.49 12.30
N ALA A 221 17.88 22.72 12.63
CA ALA A 221 19.17 23.30 12.23
C ALA A 221 20.32 22.98 13.22
N GLU A 222 20.03 22.57 14.46
CA GLU A 222 21.03 22.29 15.49
C GLU A 222 20.98 20.81 15.92
N GLY A 223 21.73 19.96 15.20
CA GLY A 223 22.52 18.94 15.90
C GLY A 223 21.98 17.52 16.11
N ALA A 224 20.97 17.01 15.39
CA ALA A 224 20.70 15.56 15.41
C ALA A 224 20.26 15.07 14.02
N GLY A 225 20.97 14.10 13.42
CA GLY A 225 20.74 13.54 12.08
C GLY A 225 19.36 12.88 11.83
N LEU A 226 18.38 13.12 12.69
CA LEU A 226 17.00 12.64 12.70
C LEU A 226 16.08 13.46 11.76
N GLY A 227 16.31 14.77 11.62
CA GLY A 227 15.54 15.64 10.72
C GLY A 227 15.74 15.30 9.24
N HIS A 228 16.96 14.89 8.86
CA HIS A 228 17.30 14.52 7.49
C HIS A 228 16.58 13.25 7.02
N GLN A 229 16.38 12.26 7.90
CA GLN A 229 15.61 11.05 7.56
C GLN A 229 14.12 11.35 7.43
N PHE A 230 13.52 12.12 8.34
CA PHE A 230 12.10 12.51 8.24
C PHE A 230 11.83 13.34 6.98
N LEU A 231 12.70 14.31 6.67
CA LEU A 231 12.60 15.12 5.46
C LEU A 231 12.79 14.30 4.17
N ARG A 232 13.62 13.24 4.20
CA ARG A 232 13.73 12.26 3.09
C ARG A 232 12.44 11.45 2.86
N HIS A 233 11.63 11.24 3.89
CA HIS A 233 10.30 10.64 3.70
C HIS A 233 9.32 11.67 3.15
N LEU A 234 9.44 12.92 3.57
CA LEU A 234 8.69 14.05 3.03
C LEU A 234 9.04 14.39 1.59
N SER A 235 10.26 14.14 1.13
CA SER A 235 10.64 14.29 -0.27
C SER A 235 9.89 13.30 -1.17
N ARG A 236 9.17 12.32 -0.62
CA ARG A 236 8.26 11.41 -1.35
C ARG A 236 6.78 11.83 -1.36
N THR A 237 6.36 12.83 -0.58
CA THR A 237 4.99 13.37 -0.70
C THR A 237 4.79 13.98 -2.08
N ARG A 238 3.60 13.85 -2.65
CA ARG A 238 3.32 14.38 -3.99
C ARG A 238 2.85 15.83 -3.93
N LEU A 239 2.26 16.22 -2.81
CA LEU A 239 1.68 17.55 -2.59
C LEU A 239 1.98 18.07 -1.18
N LEU A 240 2.25 19.37 -1.08
CA LEU A 240 2.38 20.07 0.19
C LEU A 240 1.19 21.02 0.40
N LEU A 241 0.54 20.93 1.54
CA LEU A 241 -0.53 21.84 1.95
C LEU A 241 0.00 22.77 3.03
N HIS A 242 0.06 24.06 2.73
CA HIS A 242 0.59 25.06 3.63
C HIS A 242 -0.54 25.80 4.33
N ILE A 243 -0.74 25.47 5.60
CA ILE A 243 -1.76 26.04 6.47
C ILE A 243 -1.24 27.35 7.04
N ILE A 244 -1.97 28.43 6.76
CA ILE A 244 -1.71 29.79 7.21
C ILE A 244 -2.84 30.19 8.14
N ASP A 245 -2.49 30.66 9.33
CA ASP A 245 -3.45 31.17 10.30
C ASP A 245 -3.82 32.61 9.98
N LEU A 246 -5.09 32.87 9.65
CA LEU A 246 -5.53 34.23 9.37
C LEU A 246 -5.62 35.11 10.61
N THR A 247 -5.67 34.57 11.83
CA THR A 247 -5.77 35.42 13.04
C THR A 247 -4.46 36.09 13.42
N GLN A 248 -3.33 35.68 12.83
CA GLN A 248 -2.03 36.29 13.09
C GLN A 248 -1.94 37.71 12.52
N GLU A 249 -1.04 38.53 13.08
CA GLU A 249 -0.83 39.91 12.62
C GLU A 249 -0.29 39.97 11.18
N ASP A 250 0.73 39.15 10.86
CA ASP A 250 1.33 39.07 9.52
C ASP A 250 1.39 37.62 8.98
N PRO A 251 0.27 37.09 8.47
CA PRO A 251 0.24 35.73 7.89
C PRO A 251 1.11 35.56 6.64
N ALA A 252 1.45 36.67 5.96
CA ALA A 252 2.33 36.61 4.79
C ALA A 252 3.79 36.37 5.20
N ARG A 253 4.23 36.91 6.34
CA ARG A 253 5.54 36.59 6.92
C ARG A 253 5.65 35.11 7.27
N ASP A 254 4.63 34.53 7.90
CA ASP A 254 4.60 33.10 8.24
C ASP A 254 4.83 32.24 6.99
N ALA A 255 4.13 32.58 5.91
CA ALA A 255 4.26 31.88 4.65
C ALA A 255 5.69 31.98 4.06
N ARG A 256 6.34 33.14 4.21
CA ARG A 256 7.73 33.37 3.75
C ARG A 256 8.75 32.62 4.62
N VAL A 257 8.55 32.57 5.94
CA VAL A 257 9.45 31.85 6.88
C VAL A 257 9.50 30.37 6.50
N ILE A 258 8.35 29.71 6.40
CA ILE A 258 8.28 28.30 6.00
C ILE A 258 8.84 28.09 4.59
N ALA A 259 8.61 29.02 3.65
CA ALA A 259 9.18 28.92 2.32
C ALA A 259 10.72 29.03 2.31
N ALA A 260 11.28 29.90 3.14
CA ALA A 260 12.73 30.05 3.28
C ALA A 260 13.36 28.82 3.94
N GLU A 261 12.70 28.25 4.96
CA GLU A 261 13.12 27.00 5.59
C GLU A 261 13.15 25.86 4.58
N LEU A 262 12.06 25.61 3.85
CA LEU A 262 12.02 24.57 2.82
C LEU A 262 13.17 24.71 1.81
N LYS A 263 13.49 25.95 1.42
CA LYS A 263 14.60 26.23 0.50
C LYS A 263 15.97 25.96 1.14
N ARG A 264 16.15 26.26 2.43
CA ARG A 264 17.39 25.95 3.17
C ARG A 264 17.62 24.44 3.30
N TYR A 265 16.56 23.65 3.41
CA TYR A 265 16.68 22.20 3.54
C TYR A 265 16.95 21.49 2.21
N GLU A 266 16.06 21.65 1.22
CA GLU A 266 16.21 20.94 -0.05
C GLU A 266 15.47 21.65 -1.19
N ASP A 267 16.20 21.96 -2.27
CA ASP A 267 15.65 22.61 -3.46
C ASP A 267 14.52 21.80 -4.11
N ALA A 268 14.61 20.47 -4.08
CA ALA A 268 13.57 19.58 -4.60
C ALA A 268 12.25 19.74 -3.82
N LEU A 269 12.31 19.85 -2.49
CA LEU A 269 11.14 20.03 -1.63
C LEU A 269 10.50 21.40 -1.83
N TYR A 270 11.32 22.45 -2.00
CA TYR A 270 10.84 23.81 -2.30
C TYR A 270 10.08 23.90 -3.62
N ARG A 271 10.53 23.16 -4.66
CA ARG A 271 9.93 23.19 -5.99
C ARG A 271 8.60 22.42 -6.09
N LYS A 272 8.35 21.49 -5.16
CA LYS A 272 7.14 20.64 -5.16
C LYS A 272 5.84 21.44 -5.27
N PRO A 273 4.77 20.85 -5.85
CA PRO A 273 3.44 21.42 -5.79
C PRO A 273 3.06 21.76 -4.34
N ARG A 274 2.69 23.02 -4.14
CA ARG A 274 2.36 23.58 -2.83
C ARG A 274 1.09 24.39 -2.98
N TRP A 275 0.10 24.13 -2.14
CA TRP A 275 -1.17 24.86 -2.07
C TRP A 275 -1.29 25.60 -0.74
N LEU A 276 -1.94 26.75 -0.73
CA LEU A 276 -2.18 27.50 0.51
C LEU A 276 -3.56 27.17 1.08
N LEU A 277 -3.64 26.94 2.38
CA LEU A 277 -4.89 26.79 3.11
C LEU A 277 -4.94 27.91 4.14
N PHE A 278 -5.82 28.87 3.93
CA PHE A 278 -6.08 29.92 4.90
C PHE A 278 -7.07 29.39 5.92
N ASN A 279 -6.60 29.15 7.14
CA ASN A 279 -7.35 28.59 8.24
C ASN A 279 -7.87 29.68 9.20
N LYS A 280 -8.85 29.30 10.03
CA LYS A 280 -9.53 30.18 11.00
C LYS A 280 -10.28 31.36 10.35
N ILE A 281 -10.88 31.12 9.18
CA ILE A 281 -11.71 32.12 8.47
C ILE A 281 -12.91 32.60 9.29
N ASP A 282 -13.35 31.80 10.25
CA ASP A 282 -14.44 32.05 11.19
C ASP A 282 -14.07 33.05 12.28
N ALA A 283 -12.77 33.17 12.59
CA ALA A 283 -12.26 34.07 13.63
C ALA A 283 -11.60 35.33 13.05
N ALA A 284 -11.47 35.44 11.73
CA ALA A 284 -10.82 36.56 11.06
C ALA A 284 -11.86 37.56 10.53
N GLU A 285 -11.73 38.83 10.94
CA GLU A 285 -12.48 39.92 10.31
C GLU A 285 -12.00 40.15 8.87
N ASP A 286 -12.95 40.35 7.95
CA ASP A 286 -12.70 40.60 6.52
C ASP A 286 -11.68 39.63 5.91
N ALA A 287 -11.92 38.33 6.13
CA ALA A 287 -11.03 37.25 5.70
C ALA A 287 -10.68 37.34 4.20
N ASP A 288 -11.64 37.76 3.36
CA ASP A 288 -11.46 37.82 1.91
C ASP A 288 -10.51 38.93 1.48
N ALA A 289 -10.62 40.13 2.06
CA ALA A 289 -9.68 41.20 1.78
C ALA A 289 -8.28 40.87 2.31
N ARG A 290 -8.17 40.25 3.49
CA ARG A 290 -6.88 39.80 4.03
C ARG A 290 -6.21 38.75 3.14
N ILE A 291 -6.96 37.75 2.68
CA ILE A 291 -6.44 36.74 1.73
C ILE A 291 -5.97 37.42 0.45
N GLY A 292 -6.75 38.35 -0.12
CA GLY A 292 -6.36 39.09 -1.32
C GLY A 292 -5.03 39.85 -1.16
N LYS A 293 -4.86 40.54 -0.02
CA LYS A 293 -3.59 41.21 0.33
C LYS A 293 -2.42 40.22 0.41
N ILE A 294 -2.61 39.08 1.08
CA ILE A 294 -1.56 38.06 1.24
C ILE A 294 -1.18 37.45 -0.12
N LEU A 295 -2.16 37.09 -0.97
CA LEU A 295 -1.91 36.53 -2.29
C LEU A 295 -1.10 37.50 -3.17
N ASN A 296 -1.42 38.80 -3.12
CA ASN A 296 -0.69 39.84 -3.84
C ASN A 296 0.75 39.99 -3.31
N GLN A 297 0.92 40.04 -1.99
CA GLN A 297 2.24 40.14 -1.35
C GLN A 297 3.14 38.93 -1.62
N LEU A 298 2.56 37.73 -1.73
CA LEU A 298 3.29 36.50 -2.03
C LEU A 298 3.41 36.23 -3.53
N ARG A 299 2.74 37.02 -4.39
CA ARG A 299 2.60 36.79 -5.84
C ARG A 299 2.18 35.36 -6.16
N TRP A 300 1.25 34.83 -5.36
CA TRP A 300 0.90 33.42 -5.38
C TRP A 300 -0.03 33.06 -6.55
N LYS A 301 0.37 32.08 -7.37
CA LYS A 301 -0.38 31.65 -8.57
C LYS A 301 -0.93 30.22 -8.50
N ARG A 302 -0.56 29.46 -7.47
CA ARG A 302 -0.98 28.06 -7.28
C ARG A 302 -2.34 28.00 -6.56
N PRO A 303 -3.03 26.85 -6.56
CA PRO A 303 -4.29 26.70 -5.84
C PRO A 303 -4.19 27.11 -4.37
N TRP A 304 -5.28 27.68 -3.88
CA TRP A 304 -5.45 28.08 -2.50
C TRP A 304 -6.90 27.86 -2.08
N PHE A 305 -7.13 27.67 -0.78
CA PHE A 305 -8.43 27.36 -0.23
C PHE A 305 -8.66 28.09 1.10
N LYS A 306 -9.94 28.36 1.39
CA LYS A 306 -10.42 28.88 2.66
C LYS A 306 -10.93 27.71 3.49
N VAL A 307 -10.47 27.60 4.73
CA VAL A 307 -10.91 26.54 5.64
C VAL A 307 -11.16 27.08 7.03
N ALA A 308 -12.16 26.53 7.71
CA ALA A 308 -12.26 26.60 9.16
C ALA A 308 -12.20 25.16 9.66
N ALA A 309 -11.01 24.72 10.07
CA ALA A 309 -10.79 23.33 10.46
C ALA A 309 -11.68 22.89 11.63
N ILE A 310 -12.00 23.80 12.56
CA ILE A 310 -12.84 23.52 13.73
C ILE A 310 -14.28 23.20 13.33
N SER A 311 -14.88 23.99 12.43
CA SER A 311 -16.24 23.79 11.92
C SER A 311 -16.30 22.84 10.71
N ALA A 312 -15.16 22.27 10.30
CA ALA A 312 -14.98 21.49 9.08
C ALA A 312 -15.40 22.22 7.78
N THR A 313 -15.52 23.55 7.80
CA THR A 313 -15.93 24.35 6.64
C THR A 313 -14.82 24.39 5.59
N GLY A 314 -15.17 24.19 4.31
CA GLY A 314 -14.22 24.18 3.19
C GLY A 314 -13.33 22.93 3.08
N THR A 315 -13.30 22.07 4.10
CA THR A 315 -12.40 20.91 4.17
C THR A 315 -12.68 19.86 3.08
N LYS A 316 -13.96 19.55 2.81
CA LYS A 316 -14.38 18.62 1.74
C LYS A 316 -13.92 19.05 0.35
N GLN A 317 -13.96 20.35 0.06
CA GLN A 317 -13.52 20.91 -1.22
C GLN A 317 -12.01 20.72 -1.39
N VAL A 318 -11.23 21.00 -0.33
CA VAL A 318 -9.80 20.73 -0.31
C VAL A 318 -9.52 19.25 -0.57
N CYS A 319 -10.13 18.34 0.19
CA CYS A 319 -9.91 16.90 0.04
C CYS A 319 -10.23 16.41 -1.36
N SER A 320 -11.33 16.90 -1.97
CA SER A 320 -11.72 16.54 -3.33
C SER A 320 -10.74 17.06 -4.39
N ALA A 321 -10.24 18.28 -4.21
CA ALA A 321 -9.22 18.84 -5.08
C ALA A 321 -7.91 18.07 -4.96
N VAL A 322 -7.49 17.74 -3.74
CA VAL A 322 -6.28 16.95 -3.46
C VAL A 322 -6.39 15.56 -4.08
N ALA A 323 -7.49 14.85 -3.89
CA ALA A 323 -7.71 13.54 -4.50
C ALA A 323 -7.60 13.58 -6.03
N ARG A 324 -8.14 14.64 -6.66
CA ARG A 324 -8.02 14.88 -8.11
C ARG A 324 -6.59 15.20 -8.54
N GLU A 325 -5.82 15.90 -7.72
CA GLU A 325 -4.42 16.19 -8.04
C GLU A 325 -3.55 14.94 -7.90
N LEU A 326 -3.78 14.13 -6.87
CA LEU A 326 -3.09 12.86 -6.68
C LEU A 326 -3.46 11.83 -7.76
N SER A 327 -4.64 11.91 -8.37
CA SER A 327 -5.00 11.02 -9.48
C SER A 327 -4.37 11.41 -10.82
N LYS A 328 -3.86 12.65 -10.97
CA LYS A 328 -3.11 13.06 -12.16
C LYS A 328 -1.73 12.40 -12.15
N LYS A 329 -1.32 11.91 -13.34
CA LYS A 329 -0.04 11.22 -13.58
C LYS A 329 1.16 12.11 -13.28
#